data_AF-A0A2V9DEP1-F1
#
_entry.id   AF-A0A2V9DEP1-F1
#
_cell.length_a   1.000
_cell.length_b   1.000
_cell.length_c   1.000
_cell.angle_alpha   90.00
_cell.angle_beta   90.00
_cell.angle_gamma   90.00
#
_symmetry.space_group_name_H-M   'P 1'
#
loop_
_entity.id
_entity.type
_entity.pdbx_description
1 polymer ?
#
loop_
_entity_poly.entity_id
_entity_poly.type
_entity_poly.pdbx_seq_one_letter_code
_entity_poly.pdbx_strand_id
1 'polypeptide(L)'
;MKNTVVGDDLKKEQLSHYEPKTNRCYVRLTVWKANLGKGDEYFQQYLLDGQTGQMLAAIRRENGVRSGDIYSDPPPSAGNSDEMYLDASIFISQMMADDRQQ
;
A
#
# COMPACT_ATOMS: atom_id res chain seq x y z
N MET A 1 10.16 8.18 -13.51
CA MET A 1 10.36 7.96 -12.07
C MET A 1 11.77 7.45 -11.84
N LYS A 2 12.52 8.02 -10.89
CA LYS A 2 13.86 7.54 -10.52
C LYS A 2 13.70 6.44 -9.46
N ASN A 3 14.01 5.20 -9.83
CA ASN A 3 14.18 4.10 -8.88
C ASN A 3 15.44 4.37 -8.05
N THR A 4 15.30 4.99 -6.88
CA THR A 4 16.43 5.15 -5.96
C THR A 4 16.55 3.88 -5.13
N VAL A 5 17.62 3.12 -5.35
CA VAL A 5 18.04 2.00 -4.50
C VAL A 5 18.42 2.58 -3.13
N VAL A 6 17.74 2.16 -2.06
CA VAL A 6 18.04 2.55 -0.69
C VAL A 6 18.51 1.29 0.03
N GLY A 7 19.83 1.11 0.12
CA GLY A 7 20.46 -0.07 0.74
C GLY A 7 20.30 -1.34 -0.11
N ASP A 8 21.30 -2.22 -0.06
CA ASP A 8 21.26 -3.48 -0.81
C ASP A 8 19.97 -4.27 -0.48
N ASP A 9 19.32 -4.73 -1.55
CA ASP A 9 18.12 -5.57 -1.67
C ASP A 9 16.70 -4.97 -1.61
N LEU A 10 16.45 -3.70 -1.25
CA LEU A 10 15.08 -3.14 -1.28
C LEU A 10 14.78 -2.35 -2.58
N LYS A 11 13.76 -2.81 -3.31
CA LYS A 11 13.12 -2.09 -4.41
C LYS A 11 11.96 -1.26 -3.88
N LYS A 12 11.71 -0.16 -4.57
CA LYS A 12 10.55 0.70 -4.33
C LYS A 12 9.90 1.14 -5.63
N GLU A 13 8.59 1.26 -5.61
CA GLU A 13 7.77 1.84 -6.67
C GLU A 13 6.79 2.79 -6.02
N GLN A 14 6.62 3.96 -6.65
CA GLN A 14 5.60 4.90 -6.27
C GLN A 14 4.66 5.09 -7.45
N LEU A 15 3.36 5.07 -7.21
CA LEU A 15 2.33 5.37 -8.20
C LEU A 15 1.37 6.39 -7.61
N SER A 16 0.95 7.36 -8.41
CA SER A 16 -0.02 8.38 -8.02
C SER A 16 -1.29 8.25 -8.86
N HIS A 17 -2.44 8.40 -8.24
CA HIS A 17 -3.75 8.40 -8.87
C HIS A 17 -4.52 9.66 -8.45
N TYR A 18 -5.09 10.39 -9.40
CA TYR A 18 -5.94 11.55 -9.13
C TYR A 18 -7.40 11.19 -9.41
N GLU A 19 -8.24 11.30 -8.38
CA GLU A 19 -9.67 11.04 -8.43
C GLU A 19 -10.43 12.37 -8.64
N PRO A 20 -10.92 12.66 -9.86
CA PRO A 20 -11.56 13.93 -10.17
C PRO A 20 -12.88 14.17 -9.44
N LYS A 21 -13.64 13.12 -9.08
CA LYS A 21 -14.94 13.27 -8.40
C LYS A 21 -14.79 13.87 -7.00
N THR A 22 -13.70 13.51 -6.32
CA THR A 22 -13.41 13.97 -4.95
C THR A 22 -12.34 15.07 -4.91
N ASN A 23 -11.72 15.38 -6.06
CA ASN A 23 -10.58 16.28 -6.17
C ASN A 23 -9.42 15.87 -5.22
N ARG A 24 -9.22 14.56 -5.06
CA ARG A 24 -8.19 13.97 -4.20
C ARG A 24 -7.12 13.28 -5.04
N CYS A 25 -5.88 13.38 -4.57
CA CYS A 25 -4.77 12.59 -5.09
C CYS A 25 -4.44 11.50 -4.08
N TYR A 26 -4.20 10.28 -4.55
CA TYR A 26 -3.75 9.15 -3.75
C TYR A 26 -2.40 8.68 -4.25
N VAL A 27 -1.53 8.29 -3.33
CA VAL A 27 -0.20 7.78 -3.64
C VAL A 27 -0.07 6.38 -3.05
N ARG A 28 0.26 5.41 -3.90
CA ARG A 28 0.69 4.08 -3.48
C ARG A 28 2.21 4.01 -3.50
N LEU A 29 2.80 3.67 -2.36
CA LEU A 29 4.22 3.33 -2.24
C LEU A 29 4.34 1.84 -1.98
N THR A 30 4.96 1.10 -2.91
CA THR A 30 5.29 -0.31 -2.77
C THR A 30 6.78 -0.43 -2.46
N VAL A 31 7.15 -1.21 -1.44
CA VAL A 31 8.53 -1.55 -1.09
C VAL A 31 8.63 -3.07 -1.01
N TRP A 32 9.66 -3.66 -1.62
CA TRP A 32 9.82 -5.12 -1.60
C TRP A 32 11.28 -5.53 -1.75
N LYS A 33 11.64 -6.72 -1.25
CA LYS A 33 12.96 -7.30 -1.49
C LYS A 33 13.04 -7.89 -2.90
N ALA A 34 14.12 -7.56 -3.62
CA ALA A 34 14.33 -8.01 -5.00
C ALA A 34 14.84 -9.45 -5.12
N ASN A 35 15.48 -9.96 -4.06
CA ASN A 35 16.32 -11.15 -4.09
C ASN A 35 15.76 -12.18 -3.09
N LEU A 36 15.13 -13.25 -3.60
CA LEU A 36 14.46 -14.29 -2.81
C LEU A 36 15.41 -15.42 -2.39
N GLY A 37 16.72 -15.20 -2.44
CA GLY A 37 17.71 -16.15 -1.97
C GLY A 37 17.69 -16.25 -0.44
N LYS A 38 16.95 -17.23 0.09
CA LYS A 38 16.79 -17.61 1.51
C LYS A 38 15.74 -16.81 2.30
N GLY A 39 14.46 -17.15 2.14
CA GLY A 39 13.44 -17.02 3.21
C GLY A 39 13.03 -15.61 3.66
N ASP A 40 13.75 -14.57 3.27
CA ASP A 40 13.50 -13.18 3.64
C ASP A 40 12.42 -12.55 2.74
N GLU A 41 11.19 -13.07 2.81
CA GLU A 41 10.06 -12.39 2.19
C GLU A 41 9.86 -11.05 2.88
N TYR A 42 9.90 -9.96 2.11
CA TYR A 42 9.48 -8.65 2.57
C TYR A 42 8.76 -7.92 1.43
N PHE A 43 7.52 -7.54 1.70
CA PHE A 43 6.67 -6.74 0.84
C PHE A 43 5.84 -5.82 1.71
N GLN A 44 5.78 -4.54 1.34
CA GLN A 44 4.94 -3.56 2.02
C GLN A 44 4.32 -2.61 1.00
N GLN A 45 3.05 -2.28 1.21
CA GLN A 45 2.39 -1.20 0.50
C GLN A 45 1.80 -0.20 1.47
N TYR A 46 1.90 1.07 1.11
CA TYR A 46 1.27 2.18 1.79
C TYR A 46 0.36 2.90 0.81
N LEU A 47 -0.80 3.34 1.29
CA LEU A 47 -1.65 4.32 0.64
C LEU A 47 -1.60 5.62 1.43
N LEU A 48 -1.30 6.70 0.74
CA LEU A 48 -1.26 8.04 1.29
C LEU A 48 -2.26 8.95 0.58
N ASP A 49 -2.85 9.88 1.31
CA ASP A 49 -3.41 11.09 0.72
C ASP A 49 -2.24 11.91 0.14
N GLY A 50 -2.24 12.08 -1.19
CA GLY A 50 -1.17 12.75 -1.93
C GLY A 50 -1.14 14.27 -1.74
N GLN A 51 -2.17 14.87 -1.14
CA GLN A 51 -2.22 16.30 -0.84
C GLN A 51 -1.73 16.59 0.59
N THR A 52 -2.08 15.74 1.57
CA THR A 52 -1.74 15.96 2.98
C THR A 52 -0.56 15.13 3.46
N GLY A 53 -0.22 14.05 2.75
CA GLY A 53 0.77 13.05 3.17
C GLY A 53 0.26 12.11 4.27
N GLN A 54 -1.03 12.19 4.64
CA GLN A 54 -1.62 11.29 5.64
C GLN A 54 -1.63 9.86 5.13
N MET A 55 -1.21 8.91 5.97
CA MET A 55 -1.36 7.48 5.69
C MET A 55 -2.82 7.07 5.87
N LEU A 56 -3.38 6.45 4.84
CA LEU A 56 -4.77 6.00 4.82
C LEU A 56 -4.87 4.48 5.01
N ALA A 57 -3.88 3.72 4.53
CA ALA A 57 -3.77 2.29 4.77
C ALA A 57 -2.35 1.78 4.57
N ALA A 58 -2.05 0.63 5.17
CA ALA A 58 -0.82 -0.11 4.97
C ALA A 58 -1.08 -1.62 4.95
N ILE A 59 -0.29 -2.36 4.19
CA ILE A 59 -0.23 -3.83 4.24
C ILE A 59 1.22 -4.29 4.25
N ARG A 60 1.50 -5.38 4.96
CA ARG A 60 2.83 -5.99 5.01
C ARG A 60 2.71 -7.51 4.88
N ARG A 61 3.61 -8.09 4.08
CA ARG A 61 3.96 -9.51 4.11
C ARG A 61 5.41 -9.64 4.50
N GLU A 62 5.67 -10.36 5.57
CA GLU A 62 7.03 -10.61 6.03
C GLU A 62 7.14 -11.98 6.67
N ASN A 63 8.10 -12.78 6.21
CA ASN A 63 8.37 -14.12 6.74
C ASN A 63 7.10 -14.99 6.90
N GLY A 64 6.20 -14.95 5.91
CA GLY A 64 4.93 -15.68 5.91
C GLY A 64 3.80 -15.06 6.75
N VAL A 65 4.06 -13.98 7.49
CA VAL A 65 3.04 -13.24 8.25
C VAL A 65 2.45 -12.13 7.40
N ARG A 66 1.12 -12.00 7.43
CA ARG A 66 0.38 -10.93 6.77
C ARG A 66 -0.29 -10.03 7.81
N SER A 67 -0.24 -8.73 7.56
CA SER A 67 -0.91 -7.72 8.39
C SER A 67 -1.36 -6.54 7.53
N GLY A 68 -2.42 -5.87 7.96
CA GLY A 68 -2.90 -4.66 7.31
C GLY A 68 -3.58 -3.73 8.29
N ASP A 69 -3.55 -2.44 8.00
CA ASP A 69 -4.18 -1.40 8.79
C ASP A 69 -4.87 -0.42 7.84
N ILE A 70 -6.08 0.02 8.20
CA ILE A 70 -6.77 1.14 7.56
C ILE A 70 -6.95 2.21 8.63
N TYR A 71 -6.40 3.40 8.35
CA TYR A 71 -6.36 4.53 9.28
C TYR A 71 -7.52 5.50 9.06
N SER A 72 -8.71 4.95 8.76
CA SER A 72 -9.94 5.73 8.57
C SER A 72 -10.63 6.04 9.89
N ASP A 73 -11.49 7.06 9.87
CA ASP A 73 -12.44 7.33 10.96
C ASP A 73 -13.87 7.11 10.43
N PRO A 74 -14.64 6.15 10.98
CA PRO A 74 -14.25 5.20 12.02
C PRO A 74 -13.24 4.15 11.51
N PRO A 75 -12.42 3.57 12.40
CA PRO A 75 -11.57 2.45 12.03
C PRO A 75 -12.44 1.23 11.69
N PRO A 76 -11.99 0.35 10.78
CA PRO A 76 -12.69 -0.89 10.52
C PRO A 76 -12.79 -1.75 11.78
N SER A 77 -13.79 -2.64 11.82
CA SER A 77 -13.89 -3.67 12.87
C SER A 77 -12.62 -4.51 12.91
N ALA A 78 -12.07 -4.72 14.11
CA ALA A 78 -10.89 -5.56 14.30
C ALA A 78 -11.19 -7.01 13.86
N GLY A 79 -10.41 -7.51 12.91
CA GLY A 79 -10.43 -8.90 12.44
C GLY A 79 -9.13 -9.63 12.80
N ASN A 80 -8.96 -10.86 12.32
CA ASN A 80 -7.65 -11.51 12.38
C ASN A 80 -6.66 -10.87 11.39
N SER A 81 -5.37 -11.20 11.50
CA SER A 81 -4.33 -10.53 10.72
C SER A 81 -4.46 -10.71 9.20
N ASP A 82 -4.97 -11.85 8.74
CA ASP A 82 -5.20 -12.13 7.31
C ASP A 82 -6.42 -11.38 6.78
N GLU A 83 -7.49 -11.29 7.57
CA GLU A 83 -8.66 -10.45 7.26
C GLU A 83 -8.27 -8.98 7.14
N MET A 84 -7.52 -8.46 8.12
CA MET A 84 -7.03 -7.08 8.11
C MET A 84 -6.10 -6.81 6.92
N TYR A 85 -5.24 -7.78 6.56
CA TYR A 85 -4.42 -7.71 5.35
C TYR A 85 -5.30 -7.62 4.09
N LEU A 86 -6.33 -8.45 3.99
CA LEU A 86 -7.23 -8.48 2.83
C LEU A 86 -8.02 -7.17 2.70
N ASP A 87 -8.63 -6.70 3.79
CA ASP A 87 -9.42 -5.48 3.81
C ASP A 87 -8.58 -4.27 3.39
N ALA A 88 -7.40 -4.10 4.00
CA ALA A 88 -6.48 -3.04 3.62
C ALA A 88 -5.99 -3.18 2.17
N SER A 89 -5.75 -4.40 1.67
CA SER A 89 -5.37 -4.63 0.26
C SER A 89 -6.48 -4.20 -0.72
N ILE A 90 -7.74 -4.50 -0.38
CA ILE A 90 -8.91 -4.11 -1.17
C ILE A 90 -9.05 -2.58 -1.16
N PHE A 91 -8.98 -1.97 0.02
CA PHE A 91 -9.07 -0.52 0.17
C PHE A 91 -7.99 0.21 -0.65
N ILE A 92 -6.72 -0.22 -0.53
CA ILE A 92 -5.60 0.32 -1.34
C ILE A 92 -5.89 0.20 -2.84
N SER A 93 -6.44 -0.94 -3.28
CA SER A 93 -6.75 -1.18 -4.69
C SER A 93 -7.89 -0.28 -5.20
N GLN A 94 -8.94 -0.09 -4.40
CA GLN A 94 -10.07 0.77 -4.74
C GLN A 94 -9.64 2.23 -4.89
N MET A 95 -8.86 2.76 -3.95
CA MET A 95 -8.42 4.17 -3.97
C MET A 95 -7.42 4.48 -5.10
N MET A 96 -6.80 3.44 -5.69
CA MET A 96 -5.87 3.55 -6.81
C MET A 96 -6.48 3.08 -8.15
N ALA A 97 -7.76 2.71 -8.17
CA ALA A 97 -8.45 2.26 -9.37
C ALA A 97 -8.62 3.43 -10.35
N ASP A 98 -8.37 3.20 -11.64
CA ASP A 98 -8.60 4.21 -12.66
C ASP A 98 -10.02 4.08 -13.21
N ASP A 99 -10.95 4.86 -12.66
CA ASP A 99 -12.35 4.92 -13.09
C ASP A 99 -12.55 5.63 -14.45
N ARG A 100 -11.47 6.10 -15.12
CA ARG A 100 -11.56 6.83 -16.40
C ARG A 100 -11.95 5.98 -17.62
N GLN A 101 -12.45 4.76 -17.41
CA GLN A 101 -13.06 3.95 -18.44
C GLN A 101 -14.51 3.60 -18.07
N GLN A 102 -15.41 4.57 -18.26
CA GLN A 102 -16.84 4.32 -18.52
C GLN A 102 -17.33 5.28 -19.60
#